data_AF-A0A9E6BNQ3-F1
#
_entry.id   AF-A0A9E6BNQ3-F1
#
_cell.length_a   1.000
_cell.length_b   1.000
_cell.length_c   1.000
_cell.angle_alpha   90.00
_cell.angle_beta   90.00
_cell.angle_gamma   90.00
#
_symmetry.space_group_name_H-M   'P 1'
#
loop_
_entity.id
_entity.type
_entity.pdbx_description
1 polymer ?
#
loop_
_entity_poly.entity_id
_entity_poly.type
_entity_poly.pdbx_seq_one_letter_code
_entity_poly.pdbx_strand_id
1 'polypeptide(L)'
;MALEYFWCAICSQHLAMAFVGFMTAMESLLTTQSTEITHNLAERAAILLGPTCECRVERYRQVKNLYRLRSRIVHGKVFAKRGPIHSGSLFVGPKFSNVPRKDLQSVLEVLLSLLRSVFRRPAFLAILQTKKKEDKVDRELDEYFLKQILR
;
A
#
# COMPACT_ATOMS: atom_id res chain seq x y z
N MET A 1 10.86 -5.36 9.16
CA MET A 1 10.45 -4.74 7.88
C MET A 1 9.10 -4.04 7.96
N ALA A 2 7.93 -4.71 7.96
CA ALA A 2 6.63 -4.00 7.91
C ALA A 2 6.37 -3.00 9.05
N LEU A 3 6.56 -3.43 10.31
CA LEU A 3 6.38 -2.57 11.48
C LEU A 3 7.43 -1.46 11.56
N GLU A 4 8.62 -1.71 11.02
CA GLU A 4 9.71 -0.73 10.96
C GLU A 4 9.37 0.38 9.96
N TYR A 5 8.90 0.05 8.77
CA TYR A 5 8.41 1.05 7.80
C TYR A 5 7.22 1.84 8.35
N PHE A 6 6.31 1.19 9.08
CA PHE A 6 5.22 1.88 9.77
C PHE A 6 5.73 2.87 10.82
N TRP A 7 6.69 2.47 11.64
CA TRP A 7 7.31 3.33 12.65
C TRP A 7 8.01 4.54 12.00
N CYS A 8 8.86 4.28 11.00
CA CYS A 8 9.54 5.34 10.24
C CYS A 8 8.55 6.31 9.57
N ALA A 9 7.41 5.80 9.08
CA ALA A 9 6.37 6.62 8.48
C ALA A 9 5.73 7.59 9.47
N ILE A 10 5.44 7.13 10.71
CA ILE A 10 4.87 7.97 11.77
C ILE A 10 5.87 9.04 12.22
N CYS A 11 7.15 8.70 12.32
CA CYS A 11 8.20 9.64 12.72
C CYS A 11 8.64 10.58 11.58
N SER A 12 8.06 10.46 10.38
CA SER A 12 8.48 11.26 9.24
C SER A 12 7.99 12.70 9.34
N GLN A 13 8.91 13.65 9.12
CA GLN A 13 8.58 15.09 9.07
C GLN A 13 7.86 15.49 7.76
N HIS A 14 7.92 14.66 6.72
CA HIS A 14 7.37 14.95 5.41
C HIS A 14 6.21 14.01 5.07
N LEU A 15 5.03 14.56 4.77
CA LEU A 15 3.82 13.77 4.48
C LEU A 15 4.00 12.79 3.32
N ALA A 16 4.77 13.18 2.29
CA ALA A 16 5.10 12.30 1.17
C ALA A 16 5.91 11.08 1.61
N MET A 17 6.85 11.26 2.53
CA MET A 17 7.67 10.16 3.07
C MET A 17 6.86 9.30 4.02
N ALA A 18 5.98 9.89 4.83
CA ALA A 18 5.01 9.13 5.62
C ALA A 18 4.11 8.26 4.72
N PHE A 19 3.55 8.84 3.65
CA PHE A 19 2.70 8.12 2.70
C PHE A 19 3.44 6.95 2.02
N VAL A 20 4.66 7.21 1.55
CA VAL A 20 5.51 6.16 0.95
C VAL A 20 5.81 5.07 1.98
N GLY A 21 6.15 5.43 3.22
CA GLY A 21 6.43 4.47 4.29
C GLY A 21 5.23 3.58 4.62
N PHE A 22 4.02 4.14 4.70
CA PHE A 22 2.80 3.34 4.90
C PHE A 22 2.54 2.37 3.75
N MET A 23 2.73 2.81 2.50
CA MET A 23 2.59 1.94 1.34
C MET A 23 3.65 0.85 1.30
N THR A 24 4.91 1.17 1.64
CA THR A 24 5.99 0.19 1.73
C THR A 24 5.73 -0.82 2.86
N ALA A 25 5.13 -0.39 3.98
CA ALA A 25 4.68 -1.32 5.02
C ALA A 25 3.63 -2.30 4.47
N MET A 26 2.64 -1.83 3.71
CA MET A 26 1.67 -2.70 3.04
C MET A 26 2.33 -3.64 2.02
N GLU A 27 3.25 -3.13 1.19
CA GLU A 27 4.03 -3.93 0.24
C GLU A 27 4.76 -5.06 0.96
N SER A 28 5.48 -4.75 2.05
CA SER A 28 6.23 -5.78 2.80
C SER A 28 5.35 -6.82 3.51
N LEU A 29 4.06 -6.54 3.72
CA LEU A 29 3.11 -7.50 4.30
C LEU A 29 2.50 -8.43 3.25
N LEU A 30 2.23 -7.88 2.07
CA LEU A 30 1.38 -8.54 1.07
C LEU A 30 2.10 -8.90 -0.21
N THR A 31 3.30 -8.39 -0.45
CA THR A 31 4.03 -8.61 -1.71
C THR A 31 5.42 -9.12 -1.41
N THR A 32 5.81 -10.12 -2.18
CA THR A 32 7.14 -10.75 -2.12
C THR A 32 7.80 -10.79 -3.50
N GLN A 33 7.01 -10.62 -4.57
CA GLN A 33 7.46 -10.59 -5.95
C GLN A 33 7.69 -9.15 -6.44
N SER A 34 8.68 -8.96 -7.31
CA SER A 34 8.99 -7.68 -7.95
C SER A 34 8.13 -7.36 -9.17
N THR A 35 7.43 -8.36 -9.71
CA THR A 35 6.52 -8.22 -10.85
C THR A 35 5.10 -7.92 -10.39
N GLU A 36 4.40 -7.05 -11.14
CA GLU A 36 2.97 -6.75 -10.92
C GLU A 36 2.58 -6.31 -9.49
N ILE A 37 3.49 -5.66 -8.77
CA ILE A 37 3.31 -5.23 -7.36
C ILE A 37 1.97 -4.53 -7.14
N THR A 38 1.56 -3.64 -8.06
CA THR A 38 0.28 -2.92 -7.94
C THR A 38 -0.93 -3.85 -7.94
N HIS A 39 -0.92 -4.88 -8.80
CA HIS A 39 -2.03 -5.83 -8.89
C HIS A 39 -2.07 -6.69 -7.64
N ASN A 40 -0.95 -7.34 -7.32
CA ASN A 40 -0.82 -8.26 -6.19
C ASN A 40 -1.17 -7.58 -4.87
N LEU A 41 -0.66 -6.36 -4.64
CA LEU A 41 -0.96 -5.59 -3.45
C LEU A 41 -2.47 -5.28 -3.35
N ALA A 42 -3.07 -4.80 -4.44
CA ALA A 42 -4.48 -4.41 -4.44
C ALA A 42 -5.42 -5.62 -4.27
N GLU A 43 -5.11 -6.74 -4.92
CA GLU A 43 -5.89 -7.98 -4.83
C GLU A 43 -5.79 -8.60 -3.43
N ARG A 44 -4.57 -8.82 -2.92
CA ARG A 44 -4.37 -9.41 -1.59
C ARG A 44 -4.96 -8.52 -0.50
N ALA A 45 -4.84 -7.20 -0.62
CA ALA A 45 -5.49 -6.27 0.31
C ALA A 45 -7.02 -6.35 0.23
N ALA A 46 -7.58 -6.43 -0.98
CA ALA A 46 -9.02 -6.58 -1.17
C ALA A 46 -9.55 -7.86 -0.53
N ILE A 47 -8.88 -8.99 -0.71
CA ILE A 47 -9.27 -10.28 -0.10
C ILE A 47 -9.25 -10.21 1.42
N LEU A 48 -8.25 -9.56 2.02
CA LEU A 48 -8.15 -9.45 3.48
C LEU A 48 -9.17 -8.49 4.09
N LEU A 49 -9.60 -7.47 3.36
CA LEU A 49 -10.44 -6.38 3.89
C LEU A 49 -11.92 -6.51 3.48
N GLY A 50 -12.22 -7.16 2.36
CA GLY A 50 -13.55 -7.21 1.76
C GLY A 50 -14.30 -8.51 2.09
N PRO A 51 -15.38 -8.47 2.89
CA PRO A 51 -16.16 -9.67 3.20
C PRO A 51 -17.01 -10.15 2.02
N THR A 52 -17.42 -9.24 1.13
CA THR A 52 -18.26 -9.52 -0.05
C THR A 52 -17.52 -9.17 -1.33
N CYS A 53 -17.96 -9.74 -2.47
CA CYS A 53 -17.38 -9.46 -3.79
C CYS A 53 -17.35 -7.94 -4.10
N GLU A 54 -18.45 -7.25 -3.85
CA GLU A 54 -18.56 -5.80 -4.07
C GLU A 54 -17.56 -5.02 -3.22
N CYS A 55 -17.43 -5.36 -1.93
CA CYS A 55 -16.47 -4.73 -1.05
C CYS A 55 -15.02 -5.01 -1.49
N ARG A 56 -14.73 -6.24 -1.96
CA ARG A 56 -13.40 -6.56 -2.51
C ARG A 56 -13.08 -5.69 -3.73
N VAL A 57 -14.04 -5.46 -4.64
CA VAL A 57 -13.84 -4.58 -5.81
C VAL A 57 -13.56 -3.13 -5.39
N GLU A 58 -14.29 -2.62 -4.40
CA GLU A 58 -14.07 -1.27 -3.87
C GLU A 58 -12.67 -1.14 -3.24
N ARG A 59 -12.28 -2.08 -2.37
CA ARG A 59 -10.97 -2.11 -1.73
C ARG A 59 -9.83 -2.26 -2.73
N TYR A 60 -10.00 -3.08 -3.76
CA TYR A 60 -9.05 -3.21 -4.85
C TYR A 60 -8.80 -1.86 -5.53
N ARG A 61 -9.88 -1.16 -5.92
CA ARG A 61 -9.78 0.16 -6.56
C ARG A 61 -9.12 1.19 -5.63
N GLN A 62 -9.47 1.18 -4.35
CA GLN A 62 -8.89 2.07 -3.34
C GLN A 62 -7.38 1.88 -3.25
N VAL A 63 -6.91 0.65 -3.00
CA VAL A 63 -5.48 0.35 -2.86
C VAL A 63 -4.71 0.62 -4.15
N LYS A 64 -5.29 0.29 -5.31
CA LYS A 64 -4.69 0.58 -6.61
C LYS A 64 -4.49 2.08 -6.84
N ASN A 65 -5.44 2.91 -6.42
CA ASN A 65 -5.33 4.37 -6.54
C ASN A 65 -4.27 4.94 -5.59
N LEU A 66 -4.19 4.42 -4.35
CA LEU A 66 -3.14 4.79 -3.39
C LEU A 66 -1.74 4.41 -3.91
N TYR A 67 -1.60 3.22 -4.51
CA TYR A 67 -0.34 2.79 -5.11
C TYR A 67 0.07 3.65 -6.32
N ARG A 68 -0.89 4.04 -7.17
CA ARG A 68 -0.63 4.99 -8.26
C ARG A 68 -0.15 6.34 -7.74
N LEU A 69 -0.69 6.82 -6.63
CA LEU A 69 -0.21 8.03 -5.97
C LEU A 69 1.22 7.84 -5.45
N ARG A 70 1.51 6.73 -4.77
CA ARG A 70 2.86 6.36 -4.31
C ARG A 70 3.87 6.36 -5.45
N SER A 71 3.55 5.68 -6.55
CA SER A 71 4.41 5.61 -7.74
C SER A 71 4.70 7.00 -8.30
N ARG A 72 3.70 7.89 -8.40
CA ARG A 72 3.91 9.28 -8.84
C ARG A 72 4.85 10.05 -7.91
N ILE A 73 4.70 9.90 -6.60
CA ILE A 73 5.56 10.55 -5.59
C ILE A 73 7.01 10.10 -5.75
N VAL A 74 7.25 8.78 -5.81
CA VAL A 74 8.60 8.20 -5.89
C VAL A 74 9.29 8.55 -7.21
N HIS A 75 8.56 8.58 -8.33
CA HIS A 75 9.10 8.98 -9.62
C HIS A 75 9.15 10.49 -9.84
N GLY A 76 8.81 11.31 -8.84
CA GLY A 76 8.82 12.77 -8.96
C GLY A 76 7.88 13.31 -10.07
N LYS A 77 6.84 12.57 -10.45
CA LYS A 77 5.93 13.00 -11.52
C LYS A 77 5.17 14.25 -11.07
N VAL A 78 5.37 15.34 -11.79
CA VAL A 78 4.70 16.62 -11.54
C VAL A 78 3.19 16.44 -11.72
N PHE A 79 2.41 16.84 -10.72
CA PHE A 79 0.96 16.88 -10.84
C PHE A 79 0.64 18.00 -11.81
N ALA A 80 0.02 17.68 -12.94
CA ALA A 80 -0.42 18.70 -13.89
C ALA A 80 -1.39 19.64 -13.18
N LYS A 81 -0.95 20.85 -12.84
CA LYS A 81 -1.83 21.92 -12.38
C LYS A 81 -2.69 22.32 -13.59
N ARG A 82 -3.99 22.05 -13.55
CA ARG A 82 -4.92 22.56 -14.57
C ARG A 82 -5.13 24.05 -14.29
N GLY A 83 -4.70 24.91 -15.22
CA GLY A 83 -4.83 26.37 -15.13
C GLY A 83 -3.88 27.10 -16.09
N PRO A 84 -4.07 28.41 -16.33
CA PRO A 84 -3.16 29.20 -17.15
C PRO A 84 -1.75 29.18 -16.57
N ILE A 85 -0.75 28.94 -17.42
CA ILE A 85 0.65 28.84 -17.02
C ILE A 85 1.18 30.26 -16.78
N HIS A 86 1.51 30.59 -15.54
CA HIS A 86 2.17 31.83 -15.15
C HIS A 86 3.52 31.52 -14.47
N SER A 87 4.42 32.50 -14.36
CA SER A 87 5.75 32.31 -13.73
C SER A 87 5.63 31.72 -12.30
N GLY A 88 4.62 32.13 -11.54
CA GLY A 88 4.29 31.53 -10.23
C GLY A 88 3.70 30.11 -10.26
N SER A 89 3.12 29.64 -11.36
CA SER A 89 2.60 28.26 -11.49
C SER A 89 3.71 27.27 -11.87
N LEU A 90 4.78 27.76 -12.48
CA LEU A 90 6.01 27.00 -12.79
C LEU A 90 6.94 26.87 -11.58
N PHE A 91 6.69 27.63 -10.50
CA PHE A 91 7.45 27.51 -9.26
C PHE A 91 7.18 26.16 -8.57
N VAL A 92 8.07 25.19 -8.79
CA VAL A 92 8.13 23.94 -8.02
C VAL A 92 9.07 24.17 -6.82
N GLY A 93 8.51 24.74 -5.76
CA GLY A 93 9.26 24.93 -4.51
C GLY A 93 9.43 23.61 -3.74
N PRO A 94 10.48 23.48 -2.90
CA PRO A 94 10.72 22.32 -2.02
C PRO A 94 9.61 22.07 -0.97
N LYS A 95 8.61 22.97 -0.88
CA LYS A 95 7.48 22.92 0.07
C LYS A 95 6.22 22.20 -0.44
N PHE A 96 6.19 21.65 -1.65
CA PHE A 96 5.00 20.93 -2.13
C PHE A 96 5.06 19.44 -1.80
N SER A 97 4.60 19.07 -0.59
CA SER A 97 4.15 17.69 -0.38
C SER A 97 2.81 17.51 -1.07
N ASN A 98 2.83 16.88 -2.24
CA ASN A 98 1.68 16.75 -3.14
C ASN A 98 0.72 15.62 -2.74
N VAL A 99 0.70 15.26 -1.46
CA VAL A 99 -0.20 14.23 -0.92
C VAL A 99 -1.40 14.91 -0.27
N PRO A 100 -2.60 14.80 -0.85
CA PRO A 100 -3.83 15.29 -0.21
C PRO A 100 -4.00 14.64 1.16
N ARG A 101 -4.39 15.42 2.18
CA ARG A 101 -4.63 14.89 3.54
C ARG A 101 -5.62 13.71 3.55
N LYS A 102 -6.61 13.75 2.66
CA LYS A 102 -7.58 12.66 2.45
C LYS A 102 -6.92 11.35 2.04
N ASP A 103 -5.95 11.42 1.13
CA ASP A 103 -5.23 10.22 0.66
C ASP A 103 -4.31 9.68 1.74
N LEU A 104 -3.66 10.55 2.52
CA LEU A 104 -2.85 10.14 3.67
C LEU A 104 -3.70 9.43 4.73
N GLN A 105 -4.86 9.98 5.08
CA GLN A 105 -5.80 9.35 5.99
C GLN A 105 -6.29 8.01 5.45
N SER A 106 -6.66 7.95 4.18
CA SER A 106 -7.11 6.72 3.50
C SER A 106 -6.04 5.63 3.53
N VAL A 107 -4.77 5.98 3.26
CA VAL A 107 -3.66 5.00 3.33
C VAL A 107 -3.48 4.46 4.74
N LEU A 108 -3.56 5.34 5.75
CA LEU A 108 -3.40 4.96 7.15
C LEU A 108 -4.55 4.05 7.61
N GLU A 109 -5.80 4.40 7.27
CA GLU A 109 -6.98 3.60 7.59
C GLU A 109 -6.90 2.20 6.97
N VAL A 110 -6.48 2.11 5.71
CA VAL A 110 -6.28 0.83 5.03
C VAL A 110 -5.18 0.02 5.71
N LEU A 111 -4.03 0.63 6.01
CA LEU A 111 -2.92 -0.06 6.68
C LEU A 111 -3.32 -0.56 8.08
N LEU A 112 -3.99 0.26 8.89
CA LEU A 112 -4.47 -0.15 10.21
C LEU A 112 -5.50 -1.28 10.12
N SER A 113 -6.41 -1.20 9.15
CA SER A 113 -7.38 -2.26 8.88
C SER A 113 -6.69 -3.55 8.46
N LEU A 114 -5.66 -3.47 7.61
CA LEU A 114 -4.85 -4.62 7.19
C LEU A 114 -4.11 -5.24 8.37
N LEU A 115 -3.43 -4.43 9.19
CA LEU A 115 -2.73 -4.92 10.37
C LEU A 115 -3.68 -5.67 11.31
N ARG A 116 -4.85 -5.09 11.61
CA ARG A 116 -5.90 -5.78 12.40
C ARG A 116 -6.34 -7.08 11.75
N SER A 117 -6.51 -7.08 10.43
CA SER A 117 -6.96 -8.24 9.65
C SER A 117 -5.91 -9.36 9.64
N VAL A 118 -4.63 -9.00 9.53
CA VAL A 118 -3.48 -9.89 9.58
C VAL A 118 -3.35 -10.51 10.97
N PHE A 119 -3.42 -9.71 12.03
CA PHE A 119 -3.32 -10.21 13.41
C PHE A 119 -4.44 -11.18 13.80
N ARG A 120 -5.64 -11.05 13.20
CA ARG A 120 -6.76 -11.97 13.43
C ARG A 120 -6.62 -13.32 12.71
N ARG A 121 -5.67 -13.47 11.79
CA ARG A 121 -5.50 -14.70 10.99
C ARG A 121 -4.21 -15.43 11.36
N PRO A 122 -4.23 -16.37 12.32
CA PRO A 122 -3.01 -17.03 12.81
C PRO A 122 -2.31 -17.85 11.72
N ALA A 123 -3.05 -18.44 10.78
CA ALA A 123 -2.47 -19.18 9.65
C ALA A 123 -1.60 -18.27 8.76
N PHE A 124 -2.01 -17.02 8.54
CA PHE A 124 -1.25 -16.07 7.76
C PHE A 124 0.01 -15.60 8.52
N LEU A 125 -0.13 -15.35 9.83
CA LEU A 125 1.03 -15.01 10.68
C LEU A 125 2.07 -16.12 10.73
N ALA A 126 1.66 -17.39 10.76
CA ALA A 126 2.58 -18.52 10.75
C ALA A 126 3.44 -18.57 9.47
N ILE A 127 2.85 -18.22 8.33
CA ILE A 127 3.56 -18.11 7.04
C ILE A 127 4.56 -16.96 7.08
N LEU A 128 4.19 -15.80 7.65
CA LEU A 128 5.09 -14.65 7.75
C LEU A 128 6.25 -14.84 8.75
N GLN A 129 6.06 -15.65 9.79
CA GLN A 129 7.07 -15.87 10.83
C GLN A 129 8.10 -16.95 10.47
N THR A 130 7.90 -17.68 9.37
CA THR A 130 8.79 -18.80 9.05
C THR A 130 10.11 -18.29 8.45
N LYS A 131 11.24 -18.72 9.03
CA LYS A 131 12.60 -18.49 8.47
C LYS A 131 12.90 -19.39 7.25
N LYS A 132 11.94 -19.55 6.35
CA LYS A 132 12.10 -20.31 5.11
C LYS A 132 12.76 -19.42 4.04
N LYS A 133 13.30 -20.04 2.98
CA LYS A 133 13.75 -19.31 1.78
C LYS A 133 12.56 -18.53 1.19
N GLU A 134 12.80 -17.32 0.70
CA GLU A 134 11.77 -16.40 0.16
C GLU A 134 10.84 -17.11 -0.84
N ASP A 135 11.38 -17.85 -1.81
CA ASP A 135 10.60 -18.61 -2.81
C ASP A 135 9.56 -19.57 -2.22
N LYS A 136 9.81 -20.14 -1.04
CA LYS A 136 8.85 -21.06 -0.38
C LYS A 136 7.74 -20.30 0.33
N VAL A 137 8.06 -19.15 0.92
CA VAL A 137 7.08 -18.27 1.59
C VAL A 137 6.09 -17.74 0.54
N ASP A 138 6.59 -17.41 -0.64
CA ASP A 138 5.80 -16.90 -1.76
C ASP A 138 4.73 -17.89 -2.21
N ARG A 139 5.13 -19.15 -2.43
CA ARG A 139 4.21 -20.22 -2.81
C ARG A 139 3.14 -20.46 -1.74
N GLU A 140 3.54 -20.46 -0.47
CA GLU A 140 2.61 -20.62 0.65
C GLU A 140 1.63 -19.45 0.77
N LEU A 141 2.08 -18.22 0.49
CA LEU A 141 1.23 -17.03 0.42
C LEU A 141 0.24 -17.12 -0.76
N ASP A 142 0.71 -17.49 -1.95
CA ASP A 142 -0.15 -17.66 -3.12
C ASP A 142 -1.23 -18.71 -2.87
N GLU A 143 -0.85 -19.88 -2.36
CA GLU A 143 -1.80 -20.92 -1.98
C GLU A 143 -2.81 -20.45 -0.92
N TYR A 144 -2.35 -19.67 0.06
CA TYR A 144 -3.22 -19.10 1.09
C TYR A 144 -4.27 -18.19 0.47
N PHE A 145 -3.88 -17.26 -0.41
CA PHE A 145 -4.80 -16.33 -1.04
C PHE A 145 -5.73 -17.03 -2.04
N LEU A 146 -5.25 -18.01 -2.81
CA LEU A 146 -6.09 -18.83 -3.68
C LEU A 146 -7.21 -19.52 -2.90
N LYS A 147 -6.90 -20.08 -1.72
CA LYS A 147 -7.92 -20.69 -0.84
C LYS A 147 -8.94 -19.68 -0.31
N GLN A 148 -8.58 -18.41 -0.16
CA GLN A 148 -9.50 -17.36 0.28
C GLN A 148 -10.35 -16.79 -0.87
N ILE A 149 -9.88 -16.88 -2.12
CA ILE A 149 -10.67 -16.47 -3.30
C ILE A 149 -11.80 -17.46 -3.55
N LEU A 150 -11.53 -18.76 -3.36
CA LEU A 150 -12.52 -19.84 -3.54
C LEU A 150 -13.56 -19.93 -2.41
N ARG A 151 -13.48 -19.04 -1.42
CA ARG A 151 -14.42 -18.90 -0.30
C ARG A 151 -15.20 -17.59 -0.39
#